data_AF-A0A951I361-F1
#
_entry.id   AF-A0A951I361-F1
#
_cell.length_a   1.000
_cell.length_b   1.000
_cell.length_c   1.000
_cell.angle_alpha   90.00
_cell.angle_beta   90.00
_cell.angle_gamma   90.00
#
_symmetry.space_group_name_H-M   'P 1'
#
loop_
_entity.id
_entity.type
_entity.pdbx_description
1 polymer ?
#
loop_
_entity_poly.entity_id
_entity_poly.type
_entity_poly.pdbx_seq_one_letter_code
_entity_poly.pdbx_strand_id
1 'polypeptide(L)'
;MSVDIKIEPEGLVGIVAEGTYIWDAAKRMGVRLPAQCEGRGECDTCAVIIKEGATLLSSLTQAEREHLSPERLAAGERLACQAKIEHGGQLTFTAVPTTERAETTEEAVKDFRKEFREMPLNRKLATLVEFEAVTAFETLSSIASLPFTIGEKVMDVMAGFGRKMSQEERAARRPAEHRAQTAEEKAAGETPE
;
A
#
# COMPACT_ATOMS: atom_id res chain seq x y z
N MET A 1 3.46 2.88 -21.61
CA MET A 1 3.87 1.54 -22.07
C MET A 1 3.69 0.54 -20.92
N SER A 2 3.89 -0.76 -21.16
CA SER A 2 3.74 -1.83 -20.17
C SER A 2 5.09 -2.24 -19.56
N VAL A 3 5.06 -2.66 -18.29
CA VAL A 3 6.22 -3.11 -17.51
C VAL A 3 5.91 -4.51 -16.97
N ASP A 4 6.82 -5.45 -17.18
CA ASP A 4 6.74 -6.80 -16.63
C ASP A 4 7.29 -6.79 -15.20
N ILE A 5 6.44 -7.13 -14.24
CA ILE A 5 6.79 -7.16 -12.82
C ILE A 5 6.86 -8.60 -12.35
N LYS A 6 7.93 -8.93 -11.63
CA LYS A 6 8.09 -10.17 -10.87
C LYS A 6 8.25 -9.88 -9.39
N ILE A 7 7.40 -10.47 -8.57
CA ILE A 7 7.43 -10.37 -7.11
C ILE A 7 7.96 -11.69 -6.53
N GLU A 8 9.04 -11.60 -5.77
CA GLU A 8 9.65 -12.73 -5.07
C GLU A 8 9.48 -12.58 -3.55
N PRO A 9 9.32 -13.68 -2.78
CA PRO A 9 9.39 -15.09 -3.19
C PRO A 9 8.07 -15.69 -3.72
N GLU A 10 6.98 -14.92 -3.80
CA GLU A 10 5.65 -15.43 -4.19
C GLU A 10 5.61 -15.96 -5.63
N GLY A 11 6.59 -15.59 -6.47
CA GLY A 11 6.69 -16.02 -7.86
C GLY A 11 5.60 -15.41 -8.74
N LEU A 12 4.99 -14.31 -8.29
CA LEU A 12 3.91 -13.65 -9.00
C LEU A 12 4.49 -12.79 -10.12
N VAL A 13 4.03 -13.05 -11.34
CA VAL A 13 4.41 -12.28 -12.54
C VAL A 13 3.16 -11.56 -13.05
N GLY A 14 3.30 -10.29 -13.41
CA GLY A 14 2.20 -9.48 -13.89
C GLY A 14 2.67 -8.31 -14.74
N ILE A 15 1.73 -7.71 -15.47
CA ILE A 15 2.00 -6.56 -16.32
C ILE A 15 1.32 -5.34 -15.70
N VAL A 16 2.05 -4.24 -15.56
CA VAL A 16 1.50 -2.96 -15.13
C VAL A 16 1.82 -1.85 -16.11
N ALA A 17 1.04 -0.77 -16.05
CA ALA A 17 1.34 0.43 -16.82
C ALA A 17 2.43 1.26 -16.14
N GLU A 18 3.24 1.93 -16.97
CA GLU A 18 4.05 3.08 -16.53
C GLU A 18 3.20 4.10 -15.77
N GLY A 19 3.83 4.79 -14.83
CA GLY A 19 3.20 5.69 -13.87
C GLY A 19 2.58 5.00 -12.65
N THR A 20 2.60 3.67 -12.59
CA THR A 20 2.13 2.91 -11.42
C THR A 20 3.22 2.88 -10.33
N TYR A 21 2.81 3.03 -9.06
CA TYR A 21 3.72 2.84 -7.93
C TYR A 21 3.88 1.35 -7.60
N ILE A 22 5.05 0.95 -7.11
CA ILE A 22 5.32 -0.45 -6.75
C ILE A 22 4.27 -0.97 -5.75
N TRP A 23 3.87 -0.15 -4.78
CA TRP A 23 2.84 -0.50 -3.80
C TRP A 23 1.47 -0.78 -4.43
N ASP A 24 1.04 0.05 -5.38
CA ASP A 24 -0.22 -0.14 -6.11
C ASP A 24 -0.14 -1.38 -7.03
N ALA A 25 1.02 -1.62 -7.66
CA ALA A 25 1.27 -2.80 -8.47
C ALA A 25 1.17 -4.09 -7.64
N ALA A 26 1.89 -4.17 -6.52
CA ALA A 26 1.84 -5.29 -5.60
C ALA A 26 0.41 -5.56 -5.12
N LYS A 27 -0.31 -4.50 -4.71
CA LYS A 27 -1.71 -4.59 -4.25
C LYS A 27 -2.63 -5.15 -5.33
N ARG A 28 -2.47 -4.75 -6.60
CA ARG A 28 -3.24 -5.28 -7.74
C ARG A 28 -2.95 -6.75 -8.02
N MET A 29 -1.72 -7.19 -7.74
CA MET A 29 -1.29 -8.58 -7.90
C MET A 29 -1.63 -9.46 -6.68
N GLY A 30 -2.33 -8.90 -5.68
CA GLY A 30 -2.75 -9.64 -4.48
C GLY A 30 -1.71 -9.67 -3.36
N VAL A 31 -0.55 -9.01 -3.54
CA VAL A 31 0.50 -8.90 -2.52
C VAL A 31 0.26 -7.65 -1.69
N ARG A 32 0.04 -7.83 -0.38
CA ARG A 32 -0.07 -6.70 0.55
C ARG A 32 1.29 -6.39 1.17
N LEU A 33 1.91 -5.32 0.71
CA LEU A 33 3.06 -4.75 1.41
C LEU A 33 2.57 -3.96 2.64
N PRO A 34 3.22 -4.12 3.81
CA PRO A 34 2.83 -3.41 5.02
C PRO A 34 3.08 -1.92 4.86
N ALA A 35 2.05 -1.10 5.08
CA ALA A 35 2.11 0.35 4.96
C ALA A 35 1.35 1.00 6.12
N GLN A 36 2.03 1.18 7.25
CA GLN A 36 1.41 1.78 8.46
C GLN A 36 0.97 3.23 8.22
N CYS A 37 1.74 4.00 7.45
CA CYS A 37 1.39 5.37 7.05
C CYS A 37 0.45 5.43 5.83
N GLU A 38 -0.11 4.30 5.39
CA GLU A 38 -1.03 4.21 4.25
C GLU A 38 -0.47 4.77 2.92
N GLY A 39 0.85 4.86 2.82
CA GLY A 39 1.56 5.36 1.65
C GLY A 39 1.92 6.84 1.68
N ARG A 40 1.81 7.53 2.82
CA ARG A 40 2.22 8.93 2.98
C ARG A 40 3.74 9.16 2.97
N GLY A 41 4.53 8.10 3.06
CA GLY A 41 6.00 8.21 3.10
C GLY A 41 6.57 8.61 4.46
N GLU A 42 5.77 8.48 5.53
CA GLU A 42 6.16 8.81 6.92
C GLU A 42 6.76 7.63 7.69
N CYS A 43 6.80 6.45 7.06
CA CYS A 43 7.34 5.22 7.65
C CYS A 43 8.07 4.39 6.60
N ASP A 44 8.92 3.49 7.05
CA ASP A 44 9.71 2.62 6.19
C ASP A 44 9.13 1.20 6.04
N THR A 45 7.95 0.90 6.59
CA THR A 45 7.40 -0.48 6.61
C THR A 45 7.18 -1.06 5.22
N CYS A 46 6.96 -0.23 4.21
CA CYS A 46 6.74 -0.64 2.83
C CYS A 46 8.04 -0.82 2.02
N ALA A 47 9.18 -0.96 2.69
CA ALA A 47 10.47 -1.16 2.03
C ALA A 47 10.50 -2.45 1.21
N VAL A 48 11.06 -2.35 0.01
CA VAL A 48 11.29 -3.46 -0.92
C VAL A 48 12.72 -3.39 -1.43
N ILE A 49 13.34 -4.55 -1.69
CA ILE A 49 14.65 -4.62 -2.35
C ILE A 49 14.42 -4.82 -3.84
N ILE A 50 14.96 -3.93 -4.65
CA ILE A 50 14.93 -4.05 -6.11
C ILE A 50 16.07 -4.98 -6.54
N LYS A 51 15.73 -6.11 -7.16
CA LYS A 51 16.70 -7.07 -7.70
C LYS A 51 17.09 -6.73 -9.14
N GLU A 52 16.12 -6.27 -9.93
CA GLU A 52 16.29 -5.94 -11.34
C GLU A 52 15.36 -4.77 -11.71
N GLY A 53 15.78 -3.92 -12.65
CA GLY A 53 14.95 -2.82 -13.13
C GLY A 53 14.99 -1.55 -12.28
N ALA A 54 16.02 -1.34 -11.46
CA ALA A 54 16.15 -0.12 -10.64
C ALA A 54 16.18 1.18 -11.47
N THR A 55 16.68 1.12 -12.71
CA THR A 55 16.70 2.24 -13.67
C THR A 55 15.32 2.56 -14.27
N LEU A 56 14.32 1.70 -14.08
CA LEU A 56 12.95 1.90 -14.55
C LEU A 56 12.13 2.76 -13.58
N LEU A 57 12.66 2.98 -12.37
CA LEU A 57 11.98 3.67 -11.29
C LEU A 57 12.35 5.16 -11.27
N SER A 58 11.45 5.95 -10.69
CA SER A 58 11.69 7.35 -10.39
C SER A 58 12.93 7.54 -9.52
N SER A 59 13.47 8.75 -9.59
CA SER A 59 14.55 9.18 -8.71
C SER A 59 14.16 9.04 -7.23
N LEU A 60 15.17 9.01 -6.35
CA LEU A 60 14.94 8.89 -4.92
C LEU A 60 14.14 10.08 -4.41
N THR A 61 13.05 9.81 -3.73
CA THR A 61 12.23 10.86 -3.11
C THR A 61 12.85 11.35 -1.81
N GLN A 62 12.46 12.53 -1.34
CA GLN A 62 12.91 13.03 -0.03
C GLN A 62 12.58 12.05 1.11
N ALA A 63 11.36 11.50 1.12
CA ALA A 63 10.91 10.52 2.11
C ALA A 63 11.80 9.27 2.14
N GLU A 64 12.25 8.79 0.97
CA GLU A 64 13.18 7.66 0.90
C GLU A 64 14.54 7.97 1.52
N ARG A 65 15.05 9.20 1.34
CA ARG A 65 16.34 9.62 1.92
C ARG A 65 16.27 9.84 3.43
N GLU A 66 15.11 10.25 3.93
CA GLU A 66 14.89 10.49 5.37
C GLU A 66 14.66 9.19 6.14
N HIS A 67 13.95 8.22 5.54
CA HIS A 67 13.55 6.99 6.23
C HIS A 67 14.43 5.76 5.94
N LEU A 68 15.22 5.77 4.85
CA LEU A 68 16.17 4.70 4.56
C LEU A 68 17.59 5.18 4.83
N SER A 69 18.37 4.36 5.57
CA SER A 69 19.79 4.66 5.78
C SER A 69 20.58 4.58 4.47
N PRO A 70 21.73 5.29 4.35
CA PRO A 70 22.55 5.23 3.15
C PRO A 70 22.97 3.80 2.75
N GLU A 71 23.20 2.93 3.74
CA GLU A 71 23.53 1.51 3.52
C GLU A 71 22.37 0.74 2.89
N ARG A 72 21.13 0.97 3.35
CA ARG A 72 19.92 0.35 2.79
C ARG A 72 19.65 0.84 1.37
N LEU A 73 19.82 2.14 1.13
CA LEU A 73 19.73 2.71 -0.23
C LEU A 73 20.79 2.09 -1.16
N ALA A 74 22.03 1.91 -0.68
CA ALA A 74 23.09 1.26 -1.44
C ALA A 74 22.82 -0.23 -1.69
N ALA A 75 22.08 -0.90 -0.80
CA ALA A 75 21.61 -2.27 -0.98
C ALA A 75 20.44 -2.40 -1.99
N GLY A 76 19.98 -1.28 -2.57
CA GLY A 76 18.88 -1.27 -3.53
C GLY A 76 17.49 -1.28 -2.90
N GLU A 77 17.37 -0.91 -1.62
CA GLU A 77 16.07 -0.73 -0.97
C GLU A 77 15.38 0.55 -1.43
N ARG A 78 14.07 0.45 -1.66
CA ARG A 78 13.17 1.54 -2.03
C ARG A 78 11.90 1.48 -1.20
N LEU A 79 11.25 2.62 -0.97
CA LEU A 79 9.92 2.63 -0.37
C LEU A 79 8.88 2.37 -1.46
N ALA A 80 8.21 1.22 -1.41
CA ALA A 80 7.28 0.84 -2.48
C ALA A 80 6.14 1.84 -2.69
N CYS A 81 5.75 2.59 -1.65
CA CYS A 81 4.70 3.61 -1.75
C CYS A 81 5.17 4.92 -2.41
N GLN A 82 6.49 5.16 -2.46
CA GLN A 82 7.09 6.36 -3.05
C GLN A 82 7.74 6.07 -4.40
N ALA A 83 8.16 4.83 -4.66
CA ALA A 83 8.77 4.42 -5.92
C ALA A 83 7.73 4.29 -7.05
N LYS A 84 7.83 5.19 -8.05
CA LYS A 84 6.99 5.19 -9.25
C LYS A 84 7.75 4.53 -10.40
N ILE A 85 7.06 3.72 -11.20
CA ILE A 85 7.64 3.09 -12.39
C ILE A 85 7.48 4.08 -13.55
N GLU A 86 8.59 4.55 -14.14
CA GLU A 86 8.58 5.59 -15.17
C GLU A 86 8.87 5.04 -16.57
N HIS A 87 9.63 3.95 -16.65
CA HIS A 87 10.03 3.38 -17.94
C HIS A 87 9.63 1.90 -18.05
N GLY A 88 9.30 1.48 -19.27
CA GLY A 88 9.02 0.09 -19.62
C GLY A 88 10.24 -0.83 -19.52
N GLY A 89 9.99 -2.08 -19.16
CA GLY A 89 11.03 -3.10 -19.02
C GLY A 89 10.62 -4.19 -18.03
N GLN A 90 11.62 -4.89 -17.49
CA GLN A 90 11.44 -5.93 -16.48
C GLN A 90 11.85 -5.40 -15.10
N LEU A 91 10.94 -5.47 -14.13
CA LEU A 91 11.14 -5.06 -12.73
C LEU A 91 10.97 -6.28 -11.82
N THR A 92 12.03 -6.66 -11.13
CA THR A 92 12.00 -7.74 -10.13
C THR A 92 12.28 -7.15 -8.76
N PHE A 93 11.40 -7.41 -7.78
CA PHE A 93 11.60 -6.95 -6.41
C PHE A 93 11.17 -7.99 -5.37
N THR A 94 11.74 -7.84 -4.18
CA THR A 94 11.45 -8.68 -3.01
C THR A 94 10.91 -7.82 -1.89
N ALA A 95 9.82 -8.25 -1.25
CA ALA A 95 9.34 -7.61 -0.03
C ALA A 95 10.34 -7.87 1.10
N VAL A 96 10.82 -6.82 1.78
CA VAL A 96 11.66 -7.01 2.97
C VAL A 96 10.73 -7.37 4.12
N PRO A 97 10.78 -8.59 4.66
CA PRO A 97 9.97 -8.93 5.81
C PRO A 97 10.41 -8.05 6.99
N THR A 98 9.44 -7.50 7.72
CA THR A 98 9.69 -6.64 8.90
C THR A 98 10.52 -7.32 10.00
N THR A 99 10.77 -8.64 9.88
CA THR A 99 11.57 -9.47 10.78
C THR A 99 13.10 -9.29 10.66
N GLU A 100 13.60 -8.58 9.64
CA GLU A 100 15.05 -8.29 9.52
C GLU A 100 15.46 -6.97 10.20
N ARG A 101 14.49 -6.27 10.83
CA ARG A 101 14.77 -5.16 11.74
C ARG A 101 15.11 -5.73 13.11
N ALA A 102 16.39 -5.93 13.37
CA ALA A 102 17.01 -6.19 14.68
C ALA A 102 16.16 -6.97 15.71
N GLU A 103 16.46 -8.26 15.83
CA GLU A 103 16.24 -9.15 16.99
C GLU A 103 14.80 -9.47 17.40
N THR A 104 14.23 -10.50 16.76
CA THR A 104 13.40 -11.46 17.51
C THR A 104 13.98 -12.85 17.32
N THR A 105 14.97 -13.18 18.16
CA THR A 105 15.37 -14.58 18.36
C THR A 105 14.14 -15.39 18.75
N GLU A 106 14.12 -16.69 18.41
CA GLU A 106 13.06 -17.62 18.84
C GLU A 106 12.76 -17.56 20.34
N GLU A 107 13.74 -17.11 21.14
CA GLU A 107 13.65 -16.90 22.58
C GLU A 107 12.66 -15.79 22.94
N ALA A 108 12.67 -14.65 22.25
CA ALA A 108 11.72 -13.56 22.49
C ALA A 108 10.27 -13.98 22.18
N VAL A 109 10.08 -14.81 21.16
CA VAL A 109 8.76 -15.38 20.80
C VAL A 109 8.29 -16.41 21.83
N LYS A 110 9.22 -17.18 22.42
CA LYS A 110 8.92 -18.13 23.51
C LYS A 110 8.56 -17.41 24.80
N ASP A 111 9.27 -16.34 25.15
CA ASP A 111 8.99 -15.54 26.35
C ASP A 111 7.65 -14.84 26.25
N PHE A 112 7.33 -14.20 25.12
CA PHE A 112 6.01 -13.58 24.94
C PHE A 112 4.86 -14.60 25.01
N ARG A 113 5.06 -15.82 24.47
CA ARG A 113 4.08 -16.92 24.58
C ARG A 113 3.93 -17.46 26.01
N LYS A 114 4.97 -17.38 26.83
CA LYS A 114 4.96 -17.83 28.22
C LYS A 114 4.25 -16.80 29.10
N GLU A 115 4.59 -15.54 28.92
CA GLU A 115 3.95 -14.39 29.58
C GLU A 115 2.45 -14.30 29.25
N PHE A 116 2.07 -14.57 28.01
CA PHE A 116 0.66 -14.59 27.59
C PHE A 116 -0.13 -15.80 28.13
N ARG A 117 0.54 -16.93 28.43
CA ARG A 117 -0.11 -18.09 29.08
C ARG A 117 -0.34 -17.86 30.58
N GLU A 118 0.48 -17.04 31.20
CA GLU A 118 0.40 -16.74 32.64
C GLU A 118 -0.57 -15.60 32.97
N MET A 119 -1.16 -14.94 31.95
CA MET A 119 -2.23 -13.97 32.17
C MET A 119 -3.57 -14.62 32.54
N PRO A 120 -4.22 -14.19 33.64
CA PRO A 120 -5.43 -14.81 34.14
C PRO A 120 -6.65 -14.56 33.21
N LEU A 121 -7.46 -15.60 33.03
CA LEU A 121 -8.53 -15.76 32.02
C LEU A 121 -9.67 -14.72 32.08
N ASN A 122 -9.76 -13.96 33.15
CA ASN A 122 -10.75 -12.91 33.39
C ASN A 122 -10.54 -11.64 32.53
N ARG A 123 -9.40 -11.48 31.85
CA ARG A 123 -9.21 -10.43 30.82
C ARG A 123 -9.49 -10.88 29.37
N LYS A 124 -9.79 -12.16 29.13
CA LYS A 124 -10.15 -12.68 27.79
C LYS A 124 -11.63 -12.46 27.44
N LEU A 125 -12.49 -12.23 28.42
CA LEU A 125 -13.94 -12.10 28.22
C LEU A 125 -14.40 -10.65 28.01
N ALA A 126 -13.71 -9.66 28.57
CA ALA A 126 -14.03 -8.24 28.35
C ALA A 126 -13.80 -7.80 26.89
N THR A 127 -12.77 -8.35 26.26
CA THR A 127 -12.41 -8.02 24.86
C THR A 127 -13.35 -8.61 23.82
N LEU A 128 -14.12 -9.65 24.17
CA LEU A 128 -15.09 -10.27 23.26
C LEU A 128 -16.44 -9.52 23.24
N VAL A 129 -16.78 -8.82 24.32
CA VAL A 129 -18.03 -8.04 24.45
C VAL A 129 -17.95 -6.70 23.71
N GLU A 130 -16.76 -6.09 23.61
CA GLU A 130 -16.58 -4.83 22.86
C GLU A 130 -16.72 -5.01 21.33
N PHE A 131 -16.54 -6.22 20.80
CA PHE A 131 -16.62 -6.51 19.36
C PHE A 131 -18.06 -6.64 18.82
N GLU A 132 -19.04 -7.01 19.67
CA GLU A 132 -20.46 -7.10 19.26
C GLU A 132 -21.17 -5.73 19.28
N ALA A 133 -20.68 -4.76 20.06
CA ALA A 133 -21.30 -3.44 20.14
C ALA A 133 -20.97 -2.50 18.96
N VAL A 134 -19.84 -2.72 18.26
CA VAL A 134 -19.45 -1.89 17.10
C VAL A 134 -20.10 -2.37 15.80
N THR A 135 -20.54 -3.62 15.73
CA THR A 135 -21.19 -4.20 14.53
C THR A 135 -22.71 -4.08 14.52
N ALA A 136 -23.32 -3.55 15.60
CA ALA A 136 -24.77 -3.42 15.72
C ALA A 136 -25.34 -2.03 15.34
N PHE A 137 -24.52 -0.99 15.09
CA PHE A 137 -25.06 0.38 14.89
C PHE A 137 -25.04 0.91 13.44
N GLU A 138 -24.30 0.31 12.50
CA GLU A 138 -24.17 0.89 11.16
C GLU A 138 -25.11 0.29 10.09
N THR A 139 -25.98 -0.67 10.42
CA THR A 139 -26.76 -1.39 9.38
C THR A 139 -28.29 -1.46 9.53
N LEU A 140 -28.97 -0.88 10.53
CA LEU A 140 -30.38 -1.29 10.74
C LEU A 140 -31.46 -0.24 11.07
N SER A 141 -31.39 1.01 10.60
CA SER A 141 -32.60 1.86 10.71
C SER A 141 -32.98 2.78 9.54
N SER A 142 -32.38 2.69 8.35
CA SER A 142 -32.79 3.62 7.27
C SER A 142 -32.83 3.10 5.83
N ILE A 143 -32.71 1.80 5.54
CA ILE A 143 -32.86 1.29 4.15
C ILE A 143 -33.77 0.05 4.10
N ALA A 144 -34.91 0.06 4.80
CA ALA A 144 -35.86 -1.05 4.79
C ALA A 144 -37.09 -0.84 3.89
N SER A 145 -37.15 0.19 3.04
CA SER A 145 -38.27 0.32 2.09
C SER A 145 -38.03 1.21 0.86
N LEU A 146 -36.82 1.24 0.31
CA LEU A 146 -36.64 1.79 -1.03
C LEU A 146 -36.84 0.66 -2.07
N PRO A 147 -37.76 0.83 -3.04
CA PRO A 147 -38.15 -0.23 -3.96
C PRO A 147 -37.00 -0.63 -4.89
N PHE A 148 -36.92 -1.93 -5.15
CA PHE A 148 -35.83 -2.67 -5.83
C PHE A 148 -35.54 -2.25 -7.29
N THR A 149 -36.27 -1.29 -7.85
CA THR A 149 -36.13 -0.81 -9.23
C THR A 149 -35.17 0.38 -9.39
N ILE A 150 -34.65 0.91 -8.27
CA ILE A 150 -33.63 1.97 -8.24
C ILE A 150 -32.24 1.37 -7.92
N GLY A 151 -32.03 0.08 -8.19
CA GLY A 151 -30.76 -0.60 -7.89
C GLY A 151 -29.64 -0.27 -8.88
N GLU A 152 -29.93 -0.31 -10.18
CA GLU A 152 -28.90 -0.27 -11.22
C GLU A 152 -28.21 1.10 -11.31
N LYS A 153 -29.00 2.19 -11.33
CA LYS A 153 -28.45 3.56 -11.37
C LYS A 153 -27.76 3.97 -10.06
N VAL A 154 -28.21 3.48 -8.91
CA VAL A 154 -27.56 3.78 -7.62
C VAL A 154 -26.25 3.03 -7.50
N MET A 155 -26.17 1.80 -7.98
CA MET A 155 -24.92 1.04 -8.06
C MET A 155 -23.91 1.69 -8.99
N ASP A 156 -24.34 2.22 -10.15
CA ASP A 156 -23.44 2.97 -11.05
C ASP A 156 -22.91 4.26 -10.43
N VAL A 157 -23.76 4.99 -9.70
CA VAL A 157 -23.36 6.21 -8.99
C VAL A 157 -22.41 5.88 -7.83
N MET A 158 -22.68 4.81 -7.07
CA MET A 158 -21.78 4.34 -6.00
C MET A 158 -20.45 3.80 -6.55
N ALA A 159 -20.47 3.06 -7.67
CA ALA A 159 -19.26 2.58 -8.33
C ALA A 159 -18.46 3.73 -8.95
N GLY A 160 -19.13 4.77 -9.44
CA GLY A 160 -18.50 6.02 -9.90
C GLY A 160 -17.91 6.82 -8.74
N PHE A 161 -18.62 6.92 -7.62
CA PHE A 161 -18.19 7.63 -6.42
C PHE A 161 -17.00 6.93 -5.74
N GLY A 162 -17.06 5.60 -5.58
CA GLY A 162 -15.97 4.80 -5.04
C GLY A 162 -14.68 4.91 -5.87
N ARG A 163 -14.81 4.93 -7.20
CA ARG A 163 -13.65 5.18 -8.09
C ARG A 163 -13.06 6.57 -7.89
N LYS A 164 -13.88 7.62 -7.81
CA LYS A 164 -13.41 9.01 -7.59
C LYS A 164 -12.73 9.20 -6.25
N MET A 165 -13.37 8.78 -5.15
CA MET A 165 -12.77 8.84 -3.82
C MET A 165 -11.44 8.08 -3.75
N SER A 166 -11.39 6.87 -4.32
CA SER A 166 -10.14 6.08 -4.32
C SER A 166 -9.00 6.76 -5.10
N GLN A 167 -9.32 7.55 -6.12
CA GLN A 167 -8.33 8.30 -6.90
C GLN A 167 -7.82 9.52 -6.13
N GLU A 168 -8.71 10.27 -5.48
CA GLU A 168 -8.36 11.43 -4.65
C GLU A 168 -7.50 11.03 -3.46
N GLU A 169 -7.90 9.97 -2.76
CA GLU A 169 -7.10 9.40 -1.67
C GLU A 169 -5.74 8.93 -2.17
N ARG A 170 -5.63 8.28 -3.34
CA ARG A 170 -4.34 7.88 -3.91
C ARG A 170 -3.48 9.08 -4.30
N ALA A 171 -4.07 10.14 -4.84
CA ALA A 171 -3.35 11.36 -5.17
C ALA A 171 -2.80 12.04 -3.91
N ALA A 172 -3.56 12.05 -2.83
CA ALA A 172 -3.20 12.71 -1.56
C ALA A 172 -2.03 12.06 -0.79
N ARG A 173 -1.63 10.82 -1.11
CA ARG A 173 -0.49 10.12 -0.47
C ARG A 173 0.80 10.18 -1.28
N ARG A 174 0.73 10.59 -2.56
CA ARG A 174 1.91 10.61 -3.45
C ARG A 174 2.94 11.64 -2.99
N PRO A 175 4.25 11.40 -3.17
CA PRO A 175 5.28 12.39 -2.87
C PRO A 175 5.08 13.70 -3.63
N ALA A 176 5.50 14.81 -3.03
CA ALA A 176 5.38 16.14 -3.61
C ALA A 176 6.08 16.26 -4.97
N GLU A 177 7.26 15.64 -5.09
CA GLU A 177 8.07 15.61 -6.32
C GLU A 177 7.28 15.04 -7.50
N HIS A 178 6.57 13.93 -7.29
CA HIS A 178 5.78 13.29 -8.36
C HIS A 178 4.49 14.07 -8.65
N ARG A 179 3.90 14.75 -7.66
CA ARG A 179 2.72 15.62 -7.88
C ARG A 179 3.10 16.82 -8.75
N ALA A 180 4.25 17.44 -8.51
CA ALA A 180 4.76 18.57 -9.30
C ALA A 180 4.99 18.15 -10.77
N GLN A 181 5.70 17.04 -11.00
CA GLN A 181 5.93 16.50 -12.35
C GLN A 181 4.62 16.21 -13.09
N THR A 182 3.63 15.61 -12.42
CA THR A 182 2.34 15.31 -13.05
C THR A 182 1.55 16.59 -13.38
N ALA A 183 1.72 17.67 -12.60
CA ALA A 183 1.10 18.97 -12.88
C ALA A 183 1.79 19.69 -14.05
N GLU A 184 3.11 19.63 -14.14
CA GLU A 184 3.90 20.16 -15.26
C GLU A 184 3.60 19.42 -16.57
N GLU A 185 3.53 18.08 -16.56
CA GLU A 185 3.14 17.28 -17.74
C GLU A 185 1.73 17.61 -18.24
N LYS A 186 0.78 17.85 -17.32
CA LYS A 186 -0.59 18.26 -17.68
C LYS A 186 -0.63 19.67 -18.26
N ALA A 187 0.09 20.61 -17.66
CA ALA A 187 0.18 21.98 -18.16
C ALA A 187 0.89 22.06 -19.54
N ALA A 188 1.84 21.16 -19.81
CA ALA A 188 2.49 21.05 -21.12
C ALA A 188 1.60 20.38 -22.18
N GLY A 189 0.72 19.47 -21.77
CA GLY A 189 -0.25 18.79 -22.66
C GLY A 189 -1.46 19.65 -23.04
N GLU A 190 -1.76 20.72 -22.28
CA GLU A 190 -2.81 21.70 -22.58
C GLU A 190 -2.23 22.91 -23.33
N THR A 191 -1.61 22.68 -24.49
CA THR A 191 -1.42 23.77 -25.46
C THR A 191 -2.61 23.72 -26.44
N PRO A 192 -3.49 24.73 -26.48
CA PRO A 192 -4.60 24.73 -27.41
C PRO A 192 -4.07 24.98 -28.83
N GLU A 193 -4.43 24.10 -29.78
CA GLU A 193 -4.46 24.41 -31.22
C GLU A 193 -5.47 25.52 -31.53
#